data_AF-A0A1F2TAL8-F1
#
_entry.id   AF-A0A1F2TAL8-F1
#
_cell.length_a   1.000
_cell.length_b   1.000
_cell.length_c   1.000
_cell.angle_alpha   90.00
_cell.angle_beta   90.00
_cell.angle_gamma   90.00
#
_symmetry.space_group_name_H-M   'P 1'
#
loop_
_entity.id
_entity.type
_entity.pdbx_description
1 polymer ?
#
loop_
_entity_poly.entity_id
_entity_poly.type
_entity_poly.pdbx_seq_one_letter_code
_entity_poly.pdbx_strand_id
1 'polypeptide(L)' 'MIFKLFVSTILLAALLVFALQNTETVKVHILLWTFSLSSVLLILIPFLLGFLLGWGLNTWGRHRRKEKKATGTP' A
#
# COMPACT_ATOMS: atom_id res chain seq x y z
N MET A 1 17.64 -2.07 10.33
CA MET A 1 16.32 -1.44 10.54
C MET A 1 16.27 -0.03 9.98
N ILE A 2 17.21 0.84 10.35
CA ILE A 2 17.28 2.23 9.86
C ILE A 2 17.30 2.38 8.33
N PHE A 3 18.08 1.58 7.59
CA PHE A 3 18.10 1.66 6.12
C PHE A 3 16.71 1.45 5.48
N LYS A 4 15.98 0.43 5.95
CA LYS A 4 14.62 0.13 5.46
C LYS A 4 13.65 1.27 5.76
N LEU A 5 13.77 1.89 6.94
CA LEU A 5 12.97 3.06 7.32
C LEU A 5 13.29 4.27 6.44
N PHE A 6 14.59 4.55 6.23
CA PHE A 6 15.05 5.65 5.38
C PHE A 6 14.53 5.52 3.95
N VAL A 7 14.69 4.34 3.34
CA VAL A 7 14.19 4.05 1.98
C VAL A 7 12.66 4.21 1.93
N SER A 8 11.93 3.68 2.91
CA SER A 8 10.48 3.81 2.98
C SER A 8 10.03 5.28 3.09
N THR A 9 10.70 6.08 3.91
CA THR A 9 10.38 7.51 4.07
C THR A 9 10.66 8.29 2.79
N ILE A 10 11.80 8.04 2.12
CA ILE A 10 12.15 8.69 0.85
C ILE A 10 11.11 8.35 -0.22
N LEU A 11 10.73 7.07 -0.34
CA LEU A 11 9.71 6.64 -1.29
C LEU A 11 8.36 7.28 -1.01
N LEU A 12 7.95 7.37 0.26
CA LEU A 12 6.70 8.02 0.63
C LEU A 12 6.72 9.53 0.29
N ALA A 13 7.82 10.22 0.57
CA ALA A 13 7.98 11.63 0.22
C ALA A 13 7.92 11.84 -1.30
N ALA A 14 8.65 11.02 -2.07
CA ALA A 14 8.63 11.07 -3.53
C ALA A 14 7.23 10.81 -4.10
N LEU A 15 6.48 9.85 -3.54
CA LEU A 15 5.11 9.55 -3.91
C LEU A 15 4.18 10.76 -3.68
N LEU A 16 4.30 11.42 -2.53
CA LEU A 16 3.50 12.59 -2.20
C LEU A 16 3.81 13.77 -3.12
N VAL A 17 5.09 14.02 -3.40
CA VAL A 17 5.51 15.06 -4.35
C VAL A 17 4.97 14.77 -5.75
N PHE A 18 5.13 13.53 -6.23
CA PHE A 18 4.61 13.11 -7.52
C PHE A 18 3.09 13.29 -7.58
N ALA A 19 2.35 12.87 -6.55
CA ALA A 19 0.90 13.04 -6.50
C ALA A 19 0.51 14.53 -6.55
N LEU A 20 1.12 15.37 -5.70
CA LEU A 20 0.81 16.81 -5.64
C LEU A 20 1.12 17.54 -6.96
N GLN A 21 2.17 17.13 -7.68
CA GLN A 21 2.47 17.69 -9.00
C GLN A 21 1.48 17.22 -10.08
N ASN A 22 0.87 16.05 -9.89
CA ASN A 22 -0.05 15.43 -10.84
C ASN A 22 -1.50 15.48 -10.34
N THR A 23 -2.00 16.68 -10.00
CA THR A 23 -3.38 16.89 -9.52
C THR A 23 -4.44 16.88 -10.63
N GLU A 24 -4.05 16.66 -11.87
CA GLU A 24 -4.96 16.66 -13.02
C GLU A 24 -6.08 15.63 -12.88
N THR A 25 -7.28 16.03 -13.32
CA THR A 25 -8.44 15.14 -13.39
C THR A 25 -8.37 14.32 -14.67
N VAL A 26 -8.32 13.00 -14.53
CA VAL A 26 -8.26 12.06 -15.65
C VAL A 26 -9.52 11.20 -15.70
N LYS A 27 -9.92 10.83 -16.92
CA LYS A 27 -10.98 9.83 -17.12
C LYS A 27 -10.39 8.43 -17.00
N VAL A 28 -11.07 7.60 -16.24
CA VAL A 28 -10.65 6.23 -15.97
C VAL A 28 -11.77 5.30 -16.36
N HIS A 29 -11.40 4.22 -17.05
CA HIS A 29 -12.29 3.16 -17.45
C HIS A 29 -11.90 1.89 -16.69
N ILE A 30 -12.80 1.38 -15.85
CA ILE A 30 -12.62 0.11 -15.13
C ILE A 30 -13.71 -0.86 -15.53
N LEU A 31 -13.34 -1.91 -16.27
CA LEU A 31 -14.27 -2.90 -16.84
C LEU A 31 -15.44 -2.24 -17.58
N LEU A 32 -16.58 -2.05 -16.91
CA LEU A 32 -17.81 -1.45 -17.45
C LEU A 32 -18.08 -0.02 -16.94
N TRP A 33 -17.26 0.48 -16.02
CA TRP A 33 -17.46 1.76 -15.35
C TRP A 33 -16.52 2.82 -15.89
N THR A 34 -17.02 4.03 -16.04
CA THR A 34 -16.23 5.21 -16.43
C THR A 34 -16.45 6.30 -15.42
N PHE A 35 -15.37 6.88 -14.92
CA PHE A 35 -15.43 7.97 -13.96
C PHE A 35 -14.27 8.95 -14.15
N SER A 36 -14.48 10.20 -13.77
CA SER A 36 -13.43 11.22 -13.72
C SER A 36 -12.93 11.34 -12.29
N LEU A 37 -11.64 11.13 -12.08
CA LEU A 37 -11.00 11.23 -10.75
C LEU A 37 -9.67 11.98 -10.89
N SER A 38 -9.24 12.65 -9.81
CA SER A 38 -7.89 13.22 -9.78
C SER A 38 -6.85 12.12 -9.80
N SER A 39 -5.79 12.30 -10.59
CA SER A 39 -4.70 11.33 -10.73
C SER A 39 -4.04 11.02 -9.38
N VAL A 40 -4.05 11.97 -8.45
CA VAL A 40 -3.68 11.78 -7.05
C VAL A 40 -4.40 10.60 -6.40
N LEU A 41 -5.73 10.52 -6.54
CA LEU A 41 -6.52 9.44 -5.94
C LEU A 41 -6.22 8.10 -6.60
N LEU A 42 -5.98 8.10 -7.92
CA LEU A 42 -5.61 6.88 -8.65
C LEU A 42 -4.28 6.31 -8.23
N ILE A 43 -3.36 7.15 -7.74
CA ILE A 43 -2.05 6.72 -7.23
C ILE A 43 -2.17 6.30 -5.76
N LEU A 44 -2.80 7.14 -4.93
CA LEU A 44 -2.84 6.93 -3.48
C LEU A 44 -3.73 5.77 -3.07
N ILE A 45 -4.88 5.55 -3.72
CA ILE A 45 -5.82 4.49 -3.33
C ILE A 45 -5.17 3.10 -3.50
N PRO A 46 -4.62 2.72 -4.67
CA PRO A 46 -3.96 1.42 -4.82
C PRO A 46 -2.74 1.26 -3.91
N PHE A 47 -1.97 2.34 -3.69
CA PHE A 47 -0.84 2.32 -2.76
C PHE A 47 -1.29 2.00 -1.34
N LEU A 48 -2.32 2.69 -0.82
CA LEU A 48 -2.88 2.40 0.50
C LEU A 48 -3.43 0.98 0.59
N LEU A 49 -4.17 0.53 -0.42
CA LEU A 49 -4.70 -0.83 -0.47
C LEU A 49 -3.57 -1.87 -0.42
N GLY A 50 -2.52 -1.69 -1.23
CA GLY A 50 -1.35 -2.56 -1.22
C GLY A 50 -0.64 -2.58 0.14
N PHE A 51 -0.48 -1.42 0.78
CA PHE A 51 0.11 -1.30 2.11
C PHE A 51 -0.73 -2.02 3.17
N LEU A 52 -2.05 -1.79 3.20
CA LEU A 52 -2.97 -2.42 4.15
C LEU A 52 -3.02 -3.94 3.96
N LEU A 53 -3.07 -4.41 2.72
CA LEU A 53 -3.02 -5.85 2.41
C LEU A 53 -1.70 -6.48 2.86
N GLY A 54 -0.57 -5.87 2.51
CA GLY A 54 0.75 -6.35 2.92
C GLY A 54 0.91 -6.39 4.44
N TRP A 55 0.45 -5.35 5.14
CA TRP A 55 0.44 -5.30 6.60
C TRP A 55 -0.44 -6.42 7.18
N GLY A 56 -1.69 -6.55 6.71
CA GLY A 56 -2.65 -7.54 7.20
C GLY A 56 -2.18 -8.99 6.98
N LEU A 57 -1.60 -9.29 5.81
CA LEU A 57 -1.05 -10.61 5.53
C LEU A 57 0.15 -10.93 6.43
N ASN A 58 1.02 -9.95 6.68
CA ASN A 58 2.17 -10.13 7.56
C ASN A 58 1.74 -10.32 9.03
N THR A 59 0.77 -9.55 9.53
CA THR A 59 0.27 -9.71 10.90
C THR A 59 -0.40 -11.07 11.09
N TRP A 60 -1.23 -11.51 10.14
CA TRP A 60 -1.82 -12.85 10.15
C TRP A 60 -0.73 -13.94 10.16
N GLY A 61 0.23 -13.88 9.24
CA GLY A 61 1.31 -14.86 9.14
C GLY A 61 2.16 -14.96 10.41
N ARG A 62 2.39 -13.85 11.11
CA ARG A 62 3.10 -13.81 12.39
C ARG A 62 2.27 -14.41 13.52
N HIS A 63 0.95 -14.22 13.54
CA HIS A 63 0.06 -14.80 14.54
C HIS A 63 0.09 -16.34 14.47
N ARG A 64 -0.11 -16.91 13.28
CA ARG A 64 -0.07 -18.37 13.08
C ARG A 64 1.28 -19.00 13.42
N ARG A 65 2.39 -18.30 13.17
CA ARG A 65 3.74 -18.79 13.53
C ARG A 65 3.96 -18.80 15.05
N LYS A 66 3.33 -17.90 15.80
CA LYS A 66 3.39 -17.90 17.27
C LYS A 66 2.55 -19.02 17.86
N GLU A 67 1.36 -19.27 17.31
CA GLU A 67 0.50 -20.39 17.72
C GLU A 67 1.22 -21.74 17.54
N LYS A 68 1.80 -22.01 16.36
CA LYS A 68 2.55 -23.25 16.09
C LYS A 68 3.73 -23.48 17.05
N LYS A 69 4.43 -22.41 17.46
CA LYS A 69 5.53 -22.49 18.43
C LYS A 69 5.05 -22.72 19.86
N ALA A 70 3.84 -22.28 20.20
CA ALA A 70 3.25 -22.46 21.53
C ALA A 70 2.65 -23.86 21.72
N THR A 71 2.18 -24.52 20.66
CA THR A 71 1.57 -25.86 20.73
C THR A 71 2.56 -27.02 20.49
N GLY A 72 3.86 -26.74 20.33
CA GLY A 72 4.93 -27.76 20.34
C GLY A 72 4.81 -28.89 19.30
N THR A 73 4.00 -28.72 18.25
CA THR A 73 3.87 -29.71 17.18
C THR A 73 4.84 -29.37 16.05
N PRO A 74 5.67 -30.33 15.59
CA PRO A 74 6.72 -30.11 14.60
C PRO A 74 6.18 -29.61 13.25
#